data_AF-A0A3C1Z6H8-F1
#
_entry.id   AF-A0A3C1Z6H8-F1
#
_cell.length_a   1.000
_cell.length_b   1.000
_cell.length_c   1.000
_cell.angle_alpha   90.00
_cell.angle_beta   90.00
_cell.angle_gamma   90.00
#
_symmetry.space_group_name_H-M   'P 1'
#
loop_
_entity.id
_entity.type
_entity.pdbx_description
1 polymer ?
#
loop_
_entity_poly.entity_id
_entity_poly.type
_entity_poly.pdbx_seq_one_letter_code
_entity_poly.pdbx_strand_id
1 'polypeptide(L)'
;PLRIRVAPDAVLSDWLQTLLAQNGELRQFEQTPLVQIQSWSEVPRGQPLFESLVVFDNHPMDERLEGETGVTVERVVLSGQTNYPLTLNVLPGKELTCSLWYQPSRFRDD
;
A
#
# COMPACT_ATOMS: atom_id res chain seq x y z
N PRO A 1 -5.84 8.41 -5.13
CA PRO A 1 -4.89 8.61 -4.01
C PRO A 1 -5.66 8.85 -2.70
N LEU A 2 -5.37 8.06 -1.67
CA LEU A 2 -6.02 8.21 -0.37
C LEU A 2 -5.36 9.36 0.40
N ARG A 3 -6.16 10.34 0.85
CA ARG A 3 -5.69 11.47 1.66
C ARG A 3 -6.15 11.26 3.08
N ILE A 4 -5.20 11.08 3.99
CA ILE A 4 -5.48 10.75 5.38
C ILE A 4 -5.03 11.91 6.25
N ARG A 5 -5.85 12.30 7.22
CA ARG A 5 -5.44 13.18 8.33
C ARG A 5 -5.28 12.31 9.57
N VAL A 6 -4.14 12.44 10.24
CA VAL A 6 -3.87 11.77 11.52
C VAL A 6 -3.94 12.84 12.59
N ALA A 7 -5.01 12.85 13.37
CA ALA A 7 -5.12 13.72 14.53
C ALA A 7 -4.41 13.06 15.73
N PRO A 8 -3.50 13.74 16.43
CA PRO A 8 -2.70 13.13 17.51
C PRO A 8 -3.52 12.55 18.66
N ASP A 9 -4.73 13.07 18.85
CA ASP A 9 -5.67 12.76 19.93
C ASP A 9 -6.84 11.87 19.47
N ALA A 10 -6.87 11.45 18.21
CA ALA A 10 -7.94 10.60 17.70
C ALA A 10 -7.91 9.22 18.36
N VAL A 11 -9.10 8.72 18.71
CA VAL A 11 -9.28 7.32 19.10
C VAL A 11 -8.96 6.44 17.90
N LEU A 12 -8.03 5.51 18.07
CA LEU A 12 -7.51 4.67 16.99
C LEU A 12 -8.62 3.91 16.24
N SER A 13 -9.60 3.33 16.97
CA SER A 13 -10.71 2.59 16.37
C SER A 13 -11.54 3.46 15.43
N ASP A 14 -11.87 4.67 15.87
CA ASP A 14 -12.76 5.58 15.15
C ASP A 14 -12.05 6.13 13.91
N TRP A 15 -10.75 6.40 14.06
CA TRP A 15 -9.89 6.76 12.95
C TRP A 15 -9.77 5.63 11.91
N LEU A 16 -9.56 4.38 12.34
CA LEU A 16 -9.49 3.22 11.45
C LEU A 16 -10.82 2.97 10.73
N GLN A 17 -11.96 3.12 11.41
CA GLN A 17 -13.29 3.00 10.79
C GLN A 17 -13.49 4.08 9.73
N THR A 18 -13.11 5.33 10.03
CA THR A 18 -13.16 6.44 9.07
C THR A 18 -12.28 6.16 7.86
N LEU A 19 -11.06 5.69 8.08
CA LEU A 19 -10.12 5.32 7.03
C LEU A 19 -10.68 4.21 6.13
N LEU A 20 -11.26 3.17 6.73
CA LEU A 20 -11.86 2.04 6.00
C LEU A 20 -13.04 2.52 5.15
N ALA A 21 -13.91 3.38 5.69
CA ALA A 21 -15.03 3.96 4.95
C ALA A 21 -14.55 4.78 3.75
N GLN A 22 -13.59 5.69 3.94
CA GLN A 22 -13.00 6.50 2.87
C GLN A 22 -12.34 5.63 1.79
N ASN A 23 -11.62 4.58 2.19
CA ASN A 23 -11.00 3.66 1.24
C ASN A 23 -12.05 2.86 0.46
N GLY A 24 -13.16 2.49 1.09
CA GLY A 24 -14.31 1.85 0.44
C GLY A 24 -14.97 2.74 -0.61
N GLU A 25 -15.22 4.01 -0.28
CA GLU A 25 -15.80 4.99 -1.22
C GLU A 25 -14.90 5.23 -2.44
N LEU A 26 -13.58 5.19 -2.29
CA LEU A 26 -12.65 5.39 -3.41
C LEU A 26 -12.67 4.24 -4.44
N ARG A 27 -13.10 3.03 -4.05
CA ARG A 27 -13.10 1.86 -4.96
C ARG A 27 -13.95 2.09 -6.19
N GLN A 28 -15.03 2.86 -6.10
CA GLN A 28 -15.89 3.17 -7.24
C GLN A 28 -15.15 3.96 -8.35
N PHE A 29 -14.01 4.56 -8.03
CA PHE A 29 -13.21 5.39 -8.95
C PHE A 29 -11.82 4.79 -9.26
N GLU A 30 -11.53 3.56 -8.84
CA GLU A 30 -10.19 2.94 -8.95
C GLU A 30 -9.68 2.82 -10.39
N GLN A 31 -10.60 2.79 -11.36
CA GLN A 31 -10.31 2.72 -12.80
C GLN A 31 -9.76 4.04 -13.36
N THR A 32 -9.78 5.12 -12.58
CA THR A 32 -9.31 6.45 -13.01
C THR A 32 -7.78 6.47 -13.06
N PRO A 33 -7.16 6.67 -14.24
CA PRO A 33 -5.70 6.71 -14.35
C PRO A 33 -5.09 7.83 -13.51
N LEU A 34 -3.97 7.55 -12.84
CA LEU A 34 -3.30 8.52 -11.98
C LEU A 34 -2.92 9.82 -12.72
N VAL A 35 -2.56 9.72 -14.00
CA VAL A 35 -2.25 10.88 -14.86
C VAL A 35 -3.47 11.81 -15.03
N GLN A 36 -4.68 11.25 -15.11
CA GLN A 36 -5.90 12.05 -15.17
C GLN A 36 -6.17 12.73 -13.84
N ILE A 37 -6.03 12.00 -12.72
CA ILE A 37 -6.16 12.56 -11.37
C ILE A 37 -5.18 13.72 -11.16
N GLN A 38 -3.94 13.59 -11.64
CA GLN A 38 -2.95 14.66 -11.57
C GLN A 38 -3.38 15.86 -12.41
N SER A 39 -3.90 15.65 -13.62
CA SER A 39 -4.38 16.72 -14.50
C SER A 39 -5.58 17.50 -13.94
N TRP A 40 -6.41 16.86 -13.11
CA TRP A 40 -7.55 17.48 -12.42
C TRP A 40 -7.19 18.10 -11.08
N SER A 41 -6.00 17.81 -10.57
CA SER A 41 -5.52 18.39 -9.32
C SER A 41 -4.97 19.79 -9.54
N GLU A 42 -4.93 20.57 -8.46
CA GLU A 42 -4.24 21.86 -8.43
C GLU A 42 -2.71 21.72 -8.27
N VAL A 43 -2.19 20.48 -8.25
CA VAL A 43 -0.76 20.21 -8.08
C VAL A 43 -0.02 20.52 -9.39
N PRO A 44 1.07 21.30 -9.35
CA PRO A 44 1.86 21.61 -10.53
C PRO A 44 2.31 20.37 -11.30
N ARG A 45 2.33 20.48 -12.63
CA ARG A 45 2.91 19.44 -13.49
C ARG A 45 4.37 19.19 -13.11
N GLY A 46 4.76 17.92 -13.05
CA GLY A 46 6.10 17.50 -12.63
C GLY A 46 6.26 17.28 -11.13
N GLN A 47 5.29 17.71 -10.30
CA GLN A 47 5.27 17.39 -8.88
C GLN A 47 4.40 16.14 -8.62
N PRO A 48 4.91 15.12 -7.91
CA PRO A 48 4.14 13.93 -7.60
C PRO A 48 2.99 14.25 -6.63
N LEU A 49 1.85 13.56 -6.79
CA LEU A 49 0.71 13.67 -5.87
C LEU A 49 0.99 13.04 -4.49
N PHE A 50 1.90 12.07 -4.45
CA PHE A 50 2.36 11.35 -3.27
C PHE A 50 3.73 10.71 -3.57
N GLU A 51 4.54 10.53 -2.53
CA GLU A 51 5.88 9.93 -2.64
C GLU A 51 5.96 8.55 -1.99
N SER A 52 4.91 8.14 -1.28
CA SER A 52 4.84 6.88 -0.56
C SER A 52 3.67 6.03 -1.05
N LEU A 53 3.92 4.73 -1.21
CA LEU A 53 2.90 3.75 -1.57
C LEU A 53 2.76 2.73 -0.43
N VAL A 54 1.52 2.41 -0.06
CA VAL A 54 1.22 1.30 0.85
C VAL A 54 0.42 0.27 0.07
N VAL A 55 0.95 -0.93 -0.04
CA VAL A 55 0.35 -2.04 -0.78
C VAL A 55 -0.05 -3.11 0.23
N PHE A 56 -1.32 -3.49 0.22
CA PHE A 56 -1.81 -4.62 0.99
C PHE A 56 -2.18 -5.73 0.02
N ASP A 57 -1.40 -6.80 0.01
CA ASP A 57 -1.61 -7.91 -0.91
C ASP A 57 -2.52 -8.96 -0.25
N ASN A 58 -3.82 -8.89 -0.52
CA ASN A 58 -4.82 -9.80 0.03
C ASN A 58 -5.00 -11.09 -0.81
N HIS A 59 -4.09 -11.41 -1.72
CA HIS A 59 -4.24 -12.62 -2.53
C HIS A 59 -3.97 -13.89 -1.70
N PRO A 60 -4.89 -14.88 -1.67
CA PRO A 60 -4.76 -16.08 -0.86
C PRO A 60 -3.77 -17.10 -1.47
N MET A 61 -2.65 -16.65 -2.03
CA MET A 61 -1.71 -17.53 -2.74
C MET A 61 -1.11 -18.58 -1.79
N ASP A 62 -0.80 -18.21 -0.55
CA ASP A 62 -0.13 -19.09 0.40
C ASP A 62 -1.02 -20.21 0.95
N GLU A 63 -2.28 -19.91 1.30
CA GLU A 63 -3.19 -20.91 1.86
C GLU A 63 -3.57 -22.00 0.84
N ARG A 64 -3.65 -21.64 -0.45
CA ARG A 64 -4.02 -22.58 -1.51
C ARG A 64 -2.87 -23.53 -1.89
N LEU A 65 -1.63 -23.06 -1.82
CA LEU A 65 -0.45 -23.85 -2.16
C LEU A 65 -0.15 -24.94 -1.12
N GLU A 66 -0.30 -24.62 0.18
CA GLU A 66 -0.03 -25.57 1.27
C GLU A 66 -1.04 -26.74 1.33
N GLY A 67 -2.31 -26.48 1.02
CA GLY A 67 -3.38 -27.48 1.13
C GLY A 67 -3.40 -28.55 0.04
N GLU A 68 -2.92 -28.25 -1.17
CA GLU A 68 -3.09 -29.13 -2.35
C GLU A 68 -1.83 -29.94 -2.70
N THR A 69 -0.64 -29.49 -2.31
CA THR A 69 0.62 -30.04 -2.84
C THR A 69 1.50 -30.75 -1.82
N GLY A 70 1.19 -30.65 -0.52
CA GLY A 70 2.05 -31.14 0.56
C GLY A 70 3.36 -30.35 0.71
N VAL A 71 3.48 -29.20 0.05
CA VAL A 71 4.62 -28.27 0.15
C VAL A 71 4.28 -27.17 1.15
N THR A 72 5.14 -26.96 2.14
CA THR A 72 5.03 -25.82 3.07
C THR A 72 5.80 -24.63 2.53
N VAL A 73 5.16 -23.46 2.48
CA VAL A 73 5.80 -22.20 2.06
C VAL A 73 6.33 -21.52 3.32
N GLU A 74 7.65 -21.54 3.52
CA GLU A 74 8.26 -20.99 4.75
C GLU A 74 8.36 -19.45 4.71
N ARG A 75 8.63 -18.86 3.54
CA ARG A 75 8.77 -17.41 3.37
C ARG A 75 8.41 -16.97 1.96
N VAL A 76 7.53 -15.98 1.85
CA VAL A 76 7.29 -15.23 0.62
C VAL A 76 8.15 -13.96 0.63
N VAL A 77 8.92 -13.76 -0.43
CA VAL A 77 9.65 -12.52 -0.66
C VAL A 77 9.02 -11.82 -1.85
N LEU A 78 8.41 -10.67 -1.62
CA LEU A 78 8.01 -9.79 -2.72
C LEU A 78 9.27 -9.29 -3.41
N SER A 79 9.29 -9.38 -4.74
CA SER A 79 10.33 -8.78 -5.57
C SER A 79 9.67 -7.88 -6.61
N GLY A 80 10.25 -6.70 -6.83
CA GLY A 80 9.71 -5.71 -7.75
C GLY A 80 10.38 -4.36 -7.58
N GLN A 81 10.06 -3.44 -8.50
CA GLN A 81 10.50 -2.06 -8.43
C GLN A 81 9.30 -1.16 -8.67
N THR A 82 9.08 -0.23 -7.75
CA THR A 82 8.09 0.83 -7.90
C THR A 82 8.76 2.13 -8.28
N ASN A 83 8.07 2.99 -9.03
CA ASN A 83 8.56 4.33 -9.35
C ASN A 83 8.44 5.31 -8.17
N TYR A 84 7.95 4.86 -7.01
CA TYR A 84 7.79 5.67 -5.81
C TYR A 84 9.03 5.56 -4.90
N PRO A 85 9.47 6.69 -4.30
CA PRO A 85 10.59 6.75 -3.36
C PRO A 85 10.51 5.80 -2.17
N LEU A 86 9.31 5.51 -1.68
CA LEU A 86 9.09 4.66 -0.51
C LEU A 86 7.84 3.80 -0.74
N THR A 87 7.96 2.49 -0.57
CA THR A 87 6.85 1.55 -0.73
C THR A 87 6.85 0.57 0.43
N LEU A 88 5.77 0.56 1.21
CA LEU A 88 5.51 -0.46 2.22
C LEU A 88 4.58 -1.51 1.63
N ASN A 89 5.07 -2.74 1.53
CA ASN A 89 4.26 -3.89 1.17
C ASN A 89 3.89 -4.67 2.43
N VAL A 90 2.62 -5.00 2.57
CA VAL A 90 2.06 -5.76 3.69
C VAL A 90 1.40 -7.01 3.12
N LEU A 91 1.86 -8.18 3.56
CA LEU A 91 1.23 -9.46 3.27
C LEU A 91 0.58 -10.00 4.54
N PRO A 92 -0.74 -10.26 4.52
CA PRO A 92 -1.43 -10.98 5.57
C PRO A 92 -1.09 -12.48 5.50
N GLY A 93 -0.97 -13.10 6.66
CA GLY A 93 -0.73 -14.53 6.83
C GLY A 93 -0.89 -14.92 8.30
N LYS A 94 -0.33 -16.06 8.71
CA LYS A 94 -0.25 -16.43 10.14
C LYS A 94 0.44 -15.34 10.97
N GLU A 95 1.41 -14.66 10.36
CA GLU A 95 2.07 -13.45 10.85
C GLU A 95 2.02 -12.38 9.77
N LEU A 96 2.01 -11.10 10.16
CA LEU A 96 2.09 -9.98 9.21
C LEU A 96 3.52 -9.84 8.71
N THR A 97 3.70 -9.97 7.39
CA THR A 97 5.00 -9.69 6.75
C THR A 97 4.99 -8.29 6.18
N CYS A 98 5.94 -7.47 6.61
CA CYS A 98 6.13 -6.10 6.12
C CYS A 98 7.47 -5.98 5.38
N SER A 99 7.43 -5.53 4.13
CA SER A 99 8.63 -5.25 3.34
C SER A 99 8.65 -3.78 2.93
N LEU A 100 9.69 -3.06 3.36
CA LEU A 100 9.90 -1.66 3.02
C LEU A 100 10.90 -1.57 1.87
N TRP A 101 10.46 -1.03 0.74
CA TRP A 101 11.30 -0.71 -0.40
C TRP A 101 11.51 0.79 -0.45
N TYR A 102 12.73 1.22 -0.72
CA TYR A 102 13.04 2.64 -0.80
C TYR A 102 14.07 2.89 -1.90
N GLN A 103 14.11 4.13 -2.38
CA GLN A 103 15.13 4.58 -3.33
C GLN A 103 16.41 4.97 -2.58
N PRO A 104 17.56 4.29 -2.82
CA PRO A 104 18.80 4.56 -2.09
C PRO A 104 19.38 5.96 -2.31
N SER A 105 18.98 6.64 -3.39
CA SER A 105 19.33 8.04 -3.63
C SER A 105 18.63 9.01 -2.67
N ARG A 106 17.57 8.57 -1.98
CA ARG A 106 16.76 9.39 -1.07
C ARG A 106 16.80 8.94 0.38
N PHE A 107 16.94 7.64 0.63
CA PHE A 107 16.91 7.04 1.96
C PHE A 107 18.13 6.15 2.17
N ARG A 108 18.53 5.97 3.44
CA ARG A 108 19.66 5.15 3.87
C ARG A 108 19.15 4.06 4.81
N ASP A 109 19.93 2.98 4.94
CA ASP A 109 19.67 1.87 5.86
C ASP A 109 20.20 2.12 7.29
N ASP A 110 20.75 3.31 7.56
CA ASP A 110 21.44 3.66 8.83
C ASP A 110 20.47 4.01 9.96
#